data_AF-A0A1Q9Y9R7-F1
#
_entry.id   AF-A0A1Q9Y9R7-F1
#
_cell.length_a   1.000
_cell.length_b   1.000
_cell.length_c   1.000
_cell.angle_alpha   90.00
_cell.angle_beta   90.00
_cell.angle_gamma   90.00
#
_symmetry.space_group_name_H-M   'P 1'
#
loop_
_entity.id
_entity.type
_entity.pdbx_description
1 polymer ?
#
loop_
_entity_poly.entity_id
_entity_poly.type
_entity_poly.pdbx_seq_one_letter_code
_entity_poly.pdbx_strand_id
1 'polypeptide(L)'
;MELDPWTHSLVAAMTALWTKVASFIPNLFVALVLVLLGFIVAKLLDTLLSKLLGKLGLDRLMAGTGLTKILGRAGFQVPVSALIGKIVYWFVLLIFLVSAAESLGLERVSATLDVLALYLPKVFGAALILLAGVLLGHLLSGLVRGAAEGVGLDYAHGLARLAQGLVIIISISVAIGQLEVKTDLLNNVIAIVLISVGLAVALALGLGSRELASQILAGIYVRELYQVGQEIEVGGVEGQIEEIGTVKTTVLTDSGELVSLSNRVLLEQRVSSR
;
A
#
# COMPACT_ATOMS: atom_id res chain seq x y z
N MET A 1 38.88 0.57 72.79
CA MET A 1 38.12 1.68 72.17
C MET A 1 37.23 1.04 71.13
N GLU A 2 36.00 0.71 71.50
CA GLU A 2 34.99 0.28 70.53
C GLU A 2 34.70 1.48 69.64
N LEU A 3 34.88 1.31 68.34
CA LEU A 3 34.64 2.38 67.38
C LEU A 3 33.15 2.72 67.41
N ASP A 4 32.83 4.02 67.54
CA ASP A 4 31.44 4.47 67.64
C ASP A 4 30.59 3.91 66.48
N PRO A 5 29.32 3.53 66.69
CA PRO A 5 28.43 2.97 65.65
C PRO A 5 28.37 3.82 64.36
N TRP A 6 28.59 5.14 64.48
CA TRP A 6 28.69 6.09 63.37
C TRP A 6 29.91 5.89 62.47
N THR A 7 31.03 5.44 63.02
CA THR A 7 32.25 5.16 62.23
C THR A 7 32.08 3.89 61.40
N HIS A 8 31.41 2.87 61.95
CA HIS A 8 31.07 1.65 61.23
C HIS A 8 30.13 1.90 60.05
N SER A 9 29.11 2.75 60.23
CA SER A 9 28.20 3.11 59.13
C SER A 9 28.88 3.95 58.05
N LEU A 10 29.77 4.88 58.43
CA LEU A 10 30.53 5.69 57.48
C LEU A 10 31.52 4.84 56.66
N VAL A 11 32.28 3.95 57.31
CA VAL A 11 33.21 3.05 56.64
C VAL A 11 32.47 2.05 55.75
N ALA A 12 31.32 1.54 56.18
CA ALA A 12 30.47 0.68 55.34
C ALA A 12 29.96 1.42 54.10
N ALA A 13 29.48 2.66 54.26
CA ALA A 13 29.04 3.49 53.14
C ALA A 13 30.20 3.81 52.17
N MET A 14 31.37 4.18 52.68
CA MET A 14 32.55 4.43 51.85
C MET A 14 33.03 3.18 51.12
N THR A 15 33.02 2.02 51.79
CA THR A 15 33.41 0.74 51.17
C THR A 15 32.41 0.37 50.07
N ALA A 16 31.11 0.56 50.30
CA ALA A 16 30.07 0.32 49.31
C ALA A 16 30.17 1.27 48.10
N LEU A 17 30.56 2.53 48.31
CA LEU A 17 30.84 3.46 47.20
C LEU A 17 32.10 3.08 46.44
N TRP A 18 33.16 2.70 47.15
CA TRP A 18 34.42 2.27 46.56
C TRP A 18 34.26 1.01 45.71
N THR A 19 33.50 0.01 46.19
CA THR A 19 33.24 -1.21 45.41
C THR A 19 32.45 -0.92 44.14
N LYS A 20 31.49 0.00 44.16
CA LYS A 20 30.79 0.47 42.96
C LYS A 20 31.72 1.18 41.96
N VAL A 21 32.64 2.01 42.45
CA VAL A 21 33.64 2.68 41.59
C VAL A 21 34.64 1.68 41.01
N ALA A 22 35.08 0.71 41.82
CA ALA A 22 36.01 -0.33 41.39
C ALA A 22 35.39 -1.27 40.34
N SER A 23 34.10 -1.61 40.48
CA SER A 23 33.38 -2.42 39.47
C SER A 23 33.00 -1.63 38.22
N PHE A 24 32.91 -0.30 38.30
CA PHE A 24 32.63 0.55 37.15
C PHE A 24 33.75 0.52 36.10
N ILE A 25 35.02 0.40 36.48
CA ILE A 25 36.14 0.39 35.52
C ILE A 25 36.09 -0.84 34.57
N PRO A 26 35.99 -2.09 35.07
CA PRO A 26 35.80 -3.26 34.21
C PRO A 26 34.54 -3.16 33.34
N ASN A 27 33.42 -2.70 33.93
CA ASN A 27 32.15 -2.54 33.24
C ASN A 27 32.21 -1.49 32.12
N LEU A 28 32.93 -0.40 32.34
CA LEU A 28 33.18 0.64 31.35
C LEU A 28 33.98 0.10 30.16
N PHE A 29 34.97 -0.75 30.43
CA PHE A 29 35.73 -1.41 29.36
C PHE A 29 34.83 -2.32 28.52
N VAL A 30 34.00 -3.16 29.14
CA VAL A 30 33.03 -4.01 28.42
C VAL A 30 32.06 -3.18 27.59
N ALA A 31 31.48 -2.12 28.16
CA ALA A 31 30.58 -1.21 27.46
C ALA A 31 31.25 -0.55 26.26
N LEU A 32 32.50 -0.11 26.40
CA LEU A 32 33.27 0.49 25.30
C LEU A 32 33.49 -0.51 24.16
N VAL A 33 33.85 -1.75 24.49
CA VAL A 33 34.01 -2.83 23.50
C VAL A 33 32.68 -3.10 22.78
N LEU A 34 31.56 -3.16 23.51
CA LEU A 34 30.23 -3.36 22.93
C LEU A 34 29.84 -2.24 21.96
N VAL A 35 30.06 -0.97 22.33
CA VAL A 35 29.77 0.17 21.45
C VAL A 35 30.65 0.13 20.21
N LEU A 36 31.95 -0.18 20.36
CA LEU A 36 32.88 -0.27 19.24
C LEU A 36 32.49 -1.40 18.28
N LEU A 37 32.14 -2.57 18.83
CA LEU A 37 31.65 -3.71 18.05
C LEU A 37 30.33 -3.36 17.34
N GLY A 38 29.40 -2.71 18.04
CA GLY A 38 28.14 -2.27 17.48
C GLY A 38 28.31 -1.31 16.32
N PHE A 39 29.23 -0.35 16.42
CA PHE A 39 29.56 0.55 15.32
C PHE A 39 30.06 -0.20 14.07
N ILE A 40 30.95 -1.18 14.27
CA ILE A 40 31.50 -2.00 13.17
C ILE A 40 30.39 -2.82 12.51
N VAL A 41 29.58 -3.54 13.30
CA VAL A 41 28.49 -4.39 12.80
C VAL A 41 27.42 -3.54 12.11
N ALA A 42 27.00 -2.43 12.72
CA ALA A 42 26.01 -1.52 12.15
C ALA A 42 26.48 -0.96 10.81
N LYS A 43 27.73 -0.51 10.71
CA LYS A 43 28.30 0.04 9.46
C LYS A 43 28.44 -1.02 8.37
N LEU A 44 28.79 -2.24 8.75
CA LEU A 44 28.83 -3.38 7.83
C LEU A 44 27.43 -3.66 7.27
N LEU A 45 26.42 -3.76 8.13
CA LEU A 45 25.04 -4.01 7.72
C LEU A 45 24.45 -2.87 6.86
N ASP A 46 24.67 -1.60 7.24
CA ASP A 46 24.32 -0.43 6.42
C ASP A 46 24.85 -0.60 4.98
N THR A 47 26.16 -0.83 4.87
CA THR A 47 26.85 -0.93 3.58
C THR A 47 26.35 -2.12 2.77
N LEU A 48 26.15 -3.27 3.41
CA LEU A 48 25.67 -4.49 2.74
C LEU A 48 24.23 -4.33 2.26
N LEU A 49 23.30 -3.88 3.12
CA LEU A 49 21.91 -3.71 2.75
C LEU A 49 21.73 -2.62 1.69
N SER A 50 22.36 -1.46 1.84
CA SER A 50 22.24 -0.39 0.84
C SER A 50 22.76 -0.82 -0.52
N LYS A 51 23.91 -1.50 -0.57
CA LYS A 51 24.45 -2.03 -1.83
C LYS A 51 23.57 -3.12 -2.42
N LEU A 52 23.06 -4.04 -1.60
CA LEU A 52 22.21 -5.13 -2.05
C LEU A 52 20.87 -4.61 -2.60
N LEU A 53 20.19 -3.73 -1.87
CA LEU A 53 18.93 -3.12 -2.31
C LEU A 53 19.11 -2.23 -3.54
N GLY A 54 20.21 -1.48 -3.61
CA GLY A 54 20.57 -0.72 -4.80
C GLY A 54 20.81 -1.62 -6.01
N LYS A 55 21.52 -2.74 -5.84
CA LYS A 55 21.75 -3.76 -6.89
C LYS A 55 20.48 -4.46 -7.34
N LEU A 56 19.54 -4.71 -6.42
CA LEU A 56 18.22 -5.25 -6.75
C LEU A 56 17.35 -4.24 -7.53
N GLY A 57 17.82 -3.00 -7.71
CA GLY A 57 17.13 -1.99 -8.50
C GLY A 57 16.03 -1.26 -7.73
N LEU A 58 16.02 -1.33 -6.39
CA LEU A 58 15.02 -0.63 -5.58
C LEU A 58 14.97 0.86 -5.93
N ASP A 59 16.13 1.50 -6.07
CA ASP A 59 16.20 2.93 -6.38
C ASP A 59 15.60 3.26 -7.77
N ARG A 60 15.78 2.36 -8.74
CA ARG A 60 15.22 2.52 -10.09
C ARG A 60 13.70 2.34 -10.07
N LEU A 61 13.20 1.36 -9.31
CA LEU A 61 11.76 1.16 -9.13
C LEU A 61 11.12 2.38 -8.44
N MET A 62 11.78 2.92 -7.42
CA MET A 62 11.27 4.07 -6.67
C MET A 62 11.41 5.41 -7.41
N ALA A 63 12.29 5.52 -8.40
CA ALA A 63 12.39 6.72 -9.23
C ALA A 63 11.12 6.98 -10.04
N GLY A 64 10.43 5.91 -10.48
CA GLY A 64 9.19 5.99 -11.26
C GLY A 64 7.94 6.32 -10.43
N THR A 65 7.98 6.12 -9.12
CA THR A 65 6.80 6.26 -8.23
C THR A 65 6.56 7.70 -7.78
N GLY A 66 7.52 8.62 -8.02
CA GLY A 66 7.46 9.99 -7.54
C GLY A 66 7.86 10.16 -6.07
N LEU A 67 8.12 9.07 -5.33
CA LEU A 67 8.55 9.15 -3.93
C LEU A 67 9.87 9.91 -3.79
N THR A 68 10.80 9.74 -4.73
CA THR A 68 12.08 10.48 -4.75
C THR A 68 11.88 11.99 -4.80
N LYS A 69 10.85 12.49 -5.49
CA LYS A 69 10.50 13.92 -5.51
C LYS A 69 9.94 14.40 -4.17
N ILE A 70 9.13 13.57 -3.50
CA ILE A 70 8.57 13.88 -2.18
C ILE A 70 9.69 13.92 -1.13
N LEU A 71 10.57 12.92 -1.12
CA LEU A 71 11.74 12.87 -0.24
C LEU A 71 12.69 14.05 -0.50
N GLY A 72 12.93 14.39 -1.77
CA GLY A 72 13.75 15.54 -2.14
C GLY A 72 13.19 16.87 -1.63
N ARG A 73 11.86 17.05 -1.65
CA ARG A 73 11.19 18.23 -1.06
C ARG A 73 11.33 18.29 0.47
N ALA A 74 11.45 17.14 1.13
CA ALA A 74 11.72 17.04 2.56
C ALA A 74 13.21 17.17 2.92
N GLY A 75 14.08 17.45 1.93
CA GLY A 75 15.53 17.62 2.15
C GLY A 75 16.35 16.32 2.05
N PHE A 76 15.71 15.19 1.75
CA PHE A 76 16.39 13.91 1.59
C PHE A 76 16.77 13.67 0.13
N GLN A 77 18.06 13.88 -0.20
CA GLN A 77 18.62 13.66 -1.54
C GLN A 77 19.31 12.30 -1.70
N VAL A 78 19.16 11.41 -0.72
CA VAL A 78 19.76 10.07 -0.72
C VAL A 78 18.82 9.03 -1.36
N PRO A 79 19.36 8.00 -2.03
CA PRO A 79 18.57 6.90 -2.57
C PRO A 79 17.83 6.15 -1.46
N VAL A 80 16.69 5.54 -1.81
CA VAL A 80 15.84 4.82 -0.84
C VAL A 80 16.59 3.63 -0.25
N SER A 81 17.43 2.96 -1.05
CA SER A 81 18.32 1.89 -0.59
C SER A 81 19.30 2.34 0.51
N ALA A 82 19.84 3.56 0.39
CA ALA A 82 20.71 4.17 1.40
C ALA A 82 19.93 4.54 2.65
N LEU A 83 18.71 5.07 2.50
CA LEU A 83 17.87 5.42 3.64
C LEU A 83 17.53 4.18 4.50
N ILE A 84 17.22 3.06 3.86
CA ILE A 84 16.96 1.77 4.54
C ILE A 84 18.21 1.30 5.29
N GLY A 85 19.39 1.34 4.65
CA GLY A 85 20.65 0.97 5.31
C GLY A 85 20.95 1.84 6.53
N LYS A 86 20.69 3.16 6.44
CA LYS A 86 20.83 4.08 7.58
C LYS A 86 19.86 3.77 8.72
N ILE A 87 18.62 3.38 8.42
CA ILE A 87 17.67 2.97 9.47
C ILE A 87 18.19 1.73 10.19
N VAL A 88 18.69 0.73 9.44
CA VAL A 88 19.27 -0.49 10.02
C VAL A 88 20.55 -0.19 10.82
N TYR A 89 21.40 0.73 10.35
CA TYR A 89 22.56 1.21 11.10
C TYR A 89 22.17 1.68 12.50
N TRP A 90 21.22 2.61 12.58
CA TRP A 90 20.78 3.18 13.85
C TRP A 90 20.10 2.14 14.73
N PHE A 91 19.35 1.20 14.14
CA PHE A 91 18.74 0.11 14.88
C PHE A 91 19.76 -0.82 15.54
N VAL A 92 20.73 -1.29 14.77
CA VAL A 92 21.78 -2.17 15.28
C VAL A 92 22.61 -1.43 16.33
N LEU A 93 22.98 -0.18 16.07
CA LEU A 93 23.72 0.63 17.04
C LEU A 93 22.95 0.80 18.36
N LEU A 94 21.62 1.00 18.29
CA LEU A 94 20.76 1.12 19.46
C LEU A 94 20.76 -0.15 20.31
N ILE A 95 20.69 -1.34 19.68
CA ILE A 95 20.76 -2.62 20.40
C ILE A 95 22.07 -2.76 21.17
N PHE A 96 23.20 -2.45 20.53
CA PHE A 96 24.49 -2.49 21.21
C PHE A 96 24.60 -1.43 22.32
N LEU A 97 23.93 -0.28 22.16
CA LEU A 97 23.89 0.77 23.16
C LEU A 97 23.07 0.35 24.40
N VAL A 98 21.97 -0.40 24.21
CA VAL A 98 21.23 -1.04 25.31
C VAL A 98 22.18 -1.94 26.10
N SER A 99 22.85 -2.89 25.43
CA SER A 99 23.75 -3.83 26.10
C SER A 99 24.93 -3.13 26.80
N ALA A 100 25.44 -2.05 26.22
CA ALA A 100 26.47 -1.23 26.85
C ALA A 100 25.95 -0.51 28.11
N ALA A 101 24.72 0.03 28.07
CA ALA A 101 24.09 0.66 29.23
C ALA A 101 23.80 -0.35 30.36
N GLU A 102 23.36 -1.57 30.02
CA GLU A 102 23.19 -2.67 30.97
C GLU A 102 24.51 -3.06 31.62
N SER A 103 25.57 -3.19 30.83
CA SER A 103 26.91 -3.51 31.36
C SER A 103 27.41 -2.45 32.35
N LEU A 104 27.02 -1.18 32.18
CA LEU A 104 27.35 -0.09 33.11
C LEU A 104 26.47 -0.07 34.36
N GLY A 105 25.45 -0.94 34.46
CA GLY A 105 24.48 -0.93 35.55
C GLY A 105 23.48 0.24 35.49
N LEU A 106 23.30 0.84 34.31
CA LEU A 106 22.39 1.96 34.09
C LEU A 106 20.96 1.47 33.81
N GLU A 107 20.35 0.76 34.76
CA GLU A 107 19.05 0.07 34.59
C GLU A 107 17.94 0.97 34.03
N ARG A 108 17.84 2.23 34.48
CA ARG A 108 16.83 3.17 33.97
C ARG A 108 17.08 3.56 32.52
N VAL A 109 18.35 3.69 32.14
CA VAL A 109 18.75 4.07 30.78
C VAL A 109 18.53 2.87 29.86
N SER A 110 18.98 1.68 30.24
CA SER A 110 18.78 0.47 29.44
C SER A 110 17.30 0.16 29.25
N ALA A 111 16.48 0.22 30.30
CA ALA A 111 15.03 0.00 30.18
C ALA A 111 14.35 0.99 29.24
N THR A 112 14.79 2.26 29.23
CA THR A 112 14.25 3.26 28.28
C THR A 112 14.70 2.96 26.86
N LEU A 113 15.97 2.59 26.67
CA LEU A 113 16.52 2.22 25.37
C LEU A 113 15.89 0.92 24.82
N ASP A 114 15.53 -0.03 25.69
CA ASP A 114 14.85 -1.27 25.33
C ASP A 114 13.49 -1.01 24.70
N VAL A 115 12.69 -0.11 25.30
CA VAL A 115 11.40 0.28 24.73
C VAL A 115 11.59 0.86 23.32
N LEU A 116 12.61 1.69 23.13
CA LEU A 116 12.95 2.24 21.80
C LEU A 116 13.43 1.15 20.84
N ALA A 117 14.27 0.22 21.31
CA ALA A 117 14.80 -0.89 20.52
C ALA A 117 13.69 -1.84 20.08
N LEU A 118 12.67 -2.08 20.91
CA LEU A 118 11.49 -2.89 20.56
C LEU A 118 10.51 -2.17 19.64
N TYR A 119 10.47 -0.84 19.68
CA TYR A 119 9.61 -0.05 18.79
C TYR A 119 10.21 0.09 17.39
N LEU A 120 11.53 0.11 17.27
CA LEU A 120 12.22 0.36 16.00
C LEU A 120 11.93 -0.70 14.90
N PRO A 121 11.83 -2.02 15.21
CA PRO A 121 11.34 -3.03 14.26
C PRO A 121 9.93 -2.75 13.72
N LYS A 122 9.04 -2.22 14.56
CA LYS A 122 7.67 -1.85 14.16
C LYS A 122 7.70 -0.69 13.17
N VAL A 123 8.50 0.34 13.47
CA VAL A 123 8.72 1.48 12.56
C VAL A 123 9.33 1.03 11.24
N PHE A 124 10.30 0.11 11.30
CA PHE A 124 10.91 -0.46 10.10
C PHE A 124 9.91 -1.26 9.26
N GLY A 125 9.10 -2.11 9.90
CA GLY A 125 8.01 -2.84 9.24
C GLY A 125 7.01 -1.90 8.57
N ALA A 126 6.59 -0.84 9.26
CA ALA A 126 5.70 0.18 8.70
C ALA A 126 6.32 0.87 7.47
N ALA A 127 7.61 1.23 7.53
CA ALA A 127 8.32 1.82 6.40
C ALA A 127 8.40 0.86 5.19
N LEU A 128 8.64 -0.44 5.44
CA LEU A 128 8.63 -1.46 4.38
C LEU A 128 7.25 -1.63 3.76
N ILE A 129 6.19 -1.62 4.57
CA ILE A 129 4.81 -1.69 4.07
C ILE A 129 4.49 -0.49 3.19
N LEU A 130 4.85 0.73 3.61
CA LEU A 130 4.67 1.92 2.79
C LEU A 130 5.45 1.84 1.48
N LEU A 131 6.70 1.38 1.53
CA LEU A 131 7.53 1.19 0.35
C LEU A 131 6.90 0.21 -0.64
N ALA A 132 6.48 -0.96 -0.14
CA ALA A 132 5.80 -1.97 -0.94
C ALA A 132 4.48 -1.43 -1.50
N GLY A 133 3.72 -0.68 -0.70
CA GLY A 133 2.47 -0.05 -1.11
C GLY A 133 2.63 0.94 -2.26
N VAL A 134 3.66 1.78 -2.20
CA VAL A 134 3.98 2.73 -3.28
C VAL A 134 4.37 1.98 -4.56
N LEU A 135 5.15 0.92 -4.44
CA LEU A 135 5.53 0.07 -5.58
C LEU A 135 4.31 -0.63 -6.19
N LEU A 136 3.51 -1.32 -5.38
CA LEU A 136 2.29 -2.00 -5.79
C LEU A 136 1.29 -1.03 -6.41
N GLY A 137 1.11 0.15 -5.81
CA GLY A 137 0.23 1.18 -6.35
C GLY A 137 0.68 1.64 -7.73
N HIS A 138 1.98 1.80 -7.96
CA HIS A 138 2.52 2.16 -9.27
C HIS A 138 2.33 1.05 -10.31
N LEU A 139 2.59 -0.21 -9.92
CA LEU A 139 2.36 -1.37 -10.79
C LEU A 139 0.87 -1.49 -11.17
N LEU A 140 -0.03 -1.40 -10.18
CA LEU A 140 -1.47 -1.48 -10.40
C LEU A 140 -1.96 -0.32 -11.27
N SER A 141 -1.43 0.90 -11.06
CA SER A 141 -1.70 2.04 -11.91
C SER A 141 -1.36 1.75 -13.38
N GLY A 142 -0.18 1.17 -13.63
CA GLY A 142 0.24 0.77 -14.97
C GLY A 142 -0.68 -0.27 -15.61
N LEU A 143 -1.07 -1.29 -14.85
CA LEU A 143 -2.01 -2.33 -15.32
C LEU A 143 -3.39 -1.77 -15.65
N VAL A 144 -3.95 -0.95 -14.74
CA VAL A 144 -5.27 -0.32 -14.93
C VAL A 144 -5.25 0.63 -16.11
N ARG A 145 -4.17 1.40 -16.25
CA ARG A 145 -3.98 2.30 -17.40
C ARG A 145 -3.95 1.52 -18.71
N GLY A 146 -3.11 0.49 -18.81
CA GLY A 146 -2.99 -0.31 -20.03
C GLY A 146 -4.28 -1.03 -20.41
N ALA A 147 -5.01 -1.55 -19.42
CA ALA A 147 -6.33 -2.15 -19.66
C ALA A 147 -7.35 -1.13 -20.15
N ALA A 148 -7.41 0.06 -19.53
CA ALA A 148 -8.36 1.10 -19.90
C ALA A 148 -8.06 1.73 -21.28
N GLU A 149 -6.78 1.96 -21.60
CA GLU A 149 -6.34 2.39 -22.94
C GLU A 149 -6.66 1.33 -24.00
N GLY A 150 -6.52 0.04 -23.66
CA GLY A 150 -6.82 -1.07 -24.55
C GLY A 150 -8.29 -1.17 -24.99
N VAL A 151 -9.23 -0.61 -24.21
CA VAL A 151 -10.67 -0.57 -24.53
C VAL A 151 -11.09 0.82 -25.01
N GLY A 152 -10.15 1.74 -25.24
CA GLY A 152 -10.44 3.08 -25.77
C GLY A 152 -11.07 4.05 -24.77
N LEU A 153 -10.83 3.88 -23.47
CA LEU A 153 -11.36 4.81 -22.45
C LEU A 153 -10.52 6.09 -22.38
N ASP A 154 -11.12 7.23 -22.72
CA ASP A 154 -10.47 8.55 -22.66
C ASP A 154 -9.99 8.94 -21.25
N TYR A 155 -10.61 8.37 -20.21
CA TYR A 155 -10.31 8.61 -18.80
C TYR A 155 -9.40 7.54 -18.17
N ALA A 156 -8.67 6.75 -18.96
CA ALA A 156 -7.75 5.72 -18.49
C ALA A 156 -6.74 6.24 -17.44
N HIS A 157 -6.19 7.43 -17.66
CA HIS A 157 -5.29 8.10 -16.70
C HIS A 157 -5.96 8.46 -15.36
N GLY A 158 -7.27 8.75 -15.36
CA GLY A 158 -8.03 9.00 -14.14
C GLY A 158 -8.19 7.72 -13.32
N LEU A 159 -8.65 6.64 -13.97
CA LEU A 159 -8.83 5.34 -13.34
C LEU A 159 -7.52 4.79 -12.74
N ALA A 160 -6.43 4.89 -13.48
CA ALA A 160 -5.11 4.46 -13.02
C ALA A 160 -4.63 5.22 -11.77
N ARG A 161 -4.90 6.53 -11.68
CA ARG A 161 -4.59 7.35 -10.50
C ARG A 161 -5.47 7.01 -9.31
N LEU A 162 -6.76 6.72 -9.55
CA LEU A 162 -7.67 6.28 -8.50
C LEU A 162 -7.23 4.93 -7.91
N ALA A 163 -6.90 3.95 -8.77
CA ALA A 163 -6.38 2.66 -8.33
C ALA A 163 -5.08 2.80 -7.52
N GLN A 164 -4.15 3.62 -8.00
CA GLN A 164 -2.92 3.93 -7.26
C GLN A 164 -3.21 4.54 -5.88
N GLY A 165 -4.11 5.54 -5.83
CA GLY A 165 -4.49 6.22 -4.60
C GLY A 165 -5.09 5.26 -3.57
N LEU A 166 -5.97 4.35 -4.01
CA LEU A 166 -6.56 3.34 -3.14
C LEU A 166 -5.50 2.41 -2.53
N VAL A 167 -4.56 1.91 -3.33
CA VAL A 167 -3.48 1.07 -2.81
C VAL A 167 -2.62 1.83 -1.80
N ILE A 168 -2.31 3.10 -2.08
CA ILE A 168 -1.53 3.93 -1.15
C ILE A 168 -2.28 4.14 0.17
N ILE A 169 -3.57 4.47 0.13
CA ILE A 169 -4.41 4.66 1.32
C ILE A 169 -4.45 3.38 2.16
N ILE A 170 -4.68 2.22 1.53
CA ILE A 170 -4.67 0.93 2.21
C ILE A 170 -3.29 0.66 2.83
N SER A 171 -2.21 0.91 2.08
CA SER A 171 -0.85 0.69 2.58
C SER A 171 -0.52 1.60 3.77
N ILE A 172 -0.99 2.84 3.76
CA ILE A 172 -0.88 3.75 4.91
C ILE A 172 -1.65 3.19 6.10
N SER A 173 -2.88 2.72 5.91
CA SER A 173 -3.67 2.10 6.98
C SER A 173 -2.95 0.91 7.61
N VAL A 174 -2.42 0.00 6.79
CA VAL A 174 -1.71 -1.20 7.25
C VAL A 174 -0.40 -0.81 7.96
N ALA A 175 0.34 0.18 7.44
CA ALA A 175 1.56 0.67 8.06
C ALA A 175 1.30 1.33 9.43
N ILE A 176 0.18 2.04 9.60
CA ILE A 176 -0.18 2.61 10.90
C ILE A 176 -0.56 1.48 11.88
N GLY A 177 -1.27 0.45 11.41
CA GLY A 177 -1.55 -0.75 12.21
C GLY A 177 -0.28 -1.45 12.72
N GLN A 178 0.77 -1.49 11.89
CA GLN A 178 2.07 -2.08 12.25
C GLN A 178 2.76 -1.36 13.43
N LEU A 179 2.45 -0.09 13.68
CA LEU A 179 3.01 0.66 14.80
C LEU A 179 2.38 0.30 16.15
N GLU A 180 1.34 -0.54 16.18
CA GLU A 180 0.59 -0.94 17.39
C GLU A 180 0.08 0.24 18.23
N VAL A 181 -0.09 1.40 17.60
CA VAL A 181 -0.96 2.44 18.14
C VAL A 181 -2.36 1.81 18.23
N LYS A 182 -3.17 2.09 19.26
CA LYS A 182 -4.56 1.57 19.31
C LYS A 182 -5.33 2.03 18.06
N THR A 183 -5.32 1.20 17.02
CA THR A 183 -5.76 1.56 15.67
C THR A 183 -7.17 1.10 15.38
N ASP A 184 -7.88 0.45 16.30
CA ASP A 184 -9.21 -0.10 16.03
C ASP A 184 -10.18 0.98 15.52
N LEU A 185 -10.18 2.14 16.16
CA LEU A 185 -10.98 3.28 15.72
C LEU A 185 -10.56 3.77 14.32
N LEU A 186 -9.25 3.92 14.09
CA LEU A 186 -8.70 4.37 12.82
C LEU A 186 -9.01 3.40 11.67
N ASN A 187 -8.82 2.10 11.90
CA ASN A 187 -9.09 1.03 10.95
C ASN A 187 -10.58 0.99 10.59
N ASN A 188 -11.46 1.14 11.59
CA ASN A 188 -12.89 1.21 11.35
C ASN A 188 -13.28 2.44 10.52
N VAL A 189 -12.74 3.62 10.84
CA VAL A 189 -13.01 4.85 10.06
C VAL A 189 -12.55 4.69 8.61
N ILE A 190 -11.33 4.18 8.39
CA ILE A 190 -10.80 3.95 7.03
C ILE A 190 -11.65 2.92 6.29
N ALA A 191 -12.02 1.81 6.95
CA ALA A 191 -12.86 0.78 6.36
C ALA A 191 -14.23 1.33 5.96
N ILE A 192 -14.89 2.12 6.82
CA ILE A 192 -16.18 2.75 6.52
C ILE A 192 -16.08 3.70 5.32
N VAL A 193 -15.03 4.53 5.26
CA VAL A 193 -14.79 5.41 4.11
C VAL A 193 -14.56 4.62 2.83
N LEU A 194 -13.72 3.58 2.86
CA LEU A 194 -13.45 2.77 1.67
C LEU A 194 -14.69 1.99 1.21
N ILE A 195 -15.46 1.42 2.14
CA ILE A 195 -16.70 0.70 1.84
C ILE A 195 -17.74 1.65 1.27
N SER A 196 -17.92 2.85 1.85
CA SER A 196 -18.90 3.82 1.35
C SER A 196 -18.56 4.32 -0.06
N VAL A 197 -17.29 4.66 -0.32
CA VAL A 197 -16.84 5.05 -1.67
C VAL A 197 -16.98 3.87 -2.64
N GLY A 198 -16.58 2.66 -2.23
CA GLY A 198 -16.72 1.45 -3.04
C GLY A 198 -18.17 1.16 -3.38
N LEU A 199 -19.08 1.29 -2.42
CA LEU A 199 -20.52 1.10 -2.60
C LEU A 199 -21.10 2.16 -3.53
N ALA A 200 -20.72 3.43 -3.37
CA ALA A 200 -21.15 4.50 -4.26
C ALA A 200 -20.73 4.24 -5.71
N VAL A 201 -19.49 3.81 -5.94
CA VAL A 201 -19.00 3.43 -7.27
C VAL A 201 -19.74 2.20 -7.81
N ALA A 202 -19.92 1.17 -6.98
CA ALA A 202 -20.63 -0.04 -7.37
C ALA A 202 -22.08 0.24 -7.78
N LEU A 203 -22.79 1.10 -7.03
CA LEU A 203 -24.15 1.51 -7.34
C LEU A 203 -24.21 2.41 -8.58
N ALA A 204 -23.29 3.38 -8.71
CA ALA A 204 -23.24 4.26 -9.88
C ALA A 204 -23.00 3.48 -11.16
N LEU A 205 -22.05 2.54 -11.15
CA LEU A 205 -21.77 1.66 -12.29
C LEU A 205 -22.92 0.67 -12.52
N GLY A 206 -23.39 -0.02 -11.49
CA GLY A 206 -24.43 -1.04 -11.62
C GLY A 206 -25.78 -0.49 -12.08
N LEU A 207 -26.21 0.64 -11.53
CA LEU A 207 -27.45 1.31 -11.97
C LEU A 207 -27.25 2.02 -13.31
N GLY A 208 -26.09 2.63 -13.55
CA GLY A 208 -25.77 3.33 -14.79
C GLY A 208 -25.64 2.41 -16.00
N SER A 209 -25.14 1.17 -15.81
CA SER A 209 -24.98 0.19 -16.89
C SER A 209 -26.21 -0.70 -17.10
N ARG A 210 -27.29 -0.53 -16.30
CA ARG A 210 -28.47 -1.41 -16.32
C ARG A 210 -29.10 -1.51 -17.71
N GLU A 211 -29.29 -0.39 -18.39
CA GLU A 211 -29.95 -0.35 -19.70
C GLU A 211 -29.09 -1.05 -20.77
N LEU A 212 -27.78 -0.75 -20.82
CA LEU A 212 -26.84 -1.41 -21.72
C LEU A 212 -26.79 -2.93 -21.48
N ALA A 213 -26.72 -3.36 -20.22
CA ALA A 213 -26.73 -4.79 -19.89
C ALA A 213 -28.04 -5.47 -20.34
N SER A 214 -29.19 -4.79 -20.17
CA SER A 214 -30.48 -5.28 -20.65
C SER A 214 -30.51 -5.44 -22.17
N GLN A 215 -29.92 -4.50 -22.91
CA GLN A 215 -29.84 -4.56 -24.38
C GLN A 215 -28.90 -5.66 -24.88
N ILE A 216 -27.77 -5.88 -24.19
CA ILE A 216 -26.84 -6.98 -24.49
C ILE A 216 -27.52 -8.33 -24.31
N LEU A 217 -28.22 -8.53 -23.18
CA LEU A 217 -28.98 -9.75 -22.92
C LEU A 217 -30.08 -9.94 -23.97
N ALA A 218 -30.82 -8.88 -24.29
CA ALA A 218 -31.84 -8.92 -25.32
C ALA A 218 -31.26 -9.33 -26.68
N GLY A 219 -30.07 -8.83 -27.04
CA GLY A 219 -29.39 -9.19 -28.28
C GLY A 219 -29.06 -10.67 -28.41
N ILE A 220 -28.71 -11.34 -27.31
CA ILE A 220 -28.48 -12.79 -27.29
C ILE A 220 -29.76 -13.53 -27.68
N TYR A 221 -30.90 -13.18 -27.06
CA TYR A 221 -32.19 -13.80 -27.38
C TYR A 221 -32.69 -13.47 -28.79
N VAL A 222 -32.51 -12.23 -29.25
CA VAL A 222 -32.90 -11.83 -30.62
C VAL A 222 -32.17 -12.66 -31.68
N ARG A 223 -30.88 -12.97 -31.47
CA ARG A 223 -30.10 -13.85 -32.37
C ARG A 223 -30.59 -15.31 -32.39
N GLU A 224 -31.25 -15.75 -31.32
CA GLU A 224 -31.87 -17.09 -31.26
C GLU A 224 -33.26 -17.10 -31.91
N LEU A 225 -33.98 -15.98 -31.87
CA LEU A 225 -35.36 -15.87 -32.35
C LEU A 225 -35.47 -15.49 -33.83
N TYR A 226 -34.53 -14.71 -34.36
CA TYR A 226 -34.59 -14.12 -35.71
C TYR A 226 -33.30 -14.36 -36.50
N GLN A 227 -33.40 -14.31 -37.82
CA GLN A 227 -32.29 -14.51 -38.74
C GLN A 227 -32.03 -13.25 -39.59
N VAL A 228 -30.78 -13.04 -39.97
CA VAL A 228 -30.42 -11.99 -40.95
C VAL A 228 -31.06 -12.31 -42.29
N GLY A 229 -31.67 -11.31 -42.92
CA GLY A 229 -32.45 -11.45 -44.14
C GLY A 229 -33.93 -11.71 -43.92
N GLN A 230 -34.39 -11.85 -42.68
CA GLN A 230 -35.80 -12.05 -42.35
C GLN A 230 -36.57 -10.72 -42.43
N GLU A 231 -37.78 -10.75 -43.00
CA GLU A 231 -38.64 -9.57 -43.07
C GLU A 231 -39.42 -9.45 -41.75
N ILE A 232 -39.35 -8.27 -41.13
CA ILE A 232 -39.99 -7.99 -39.85
C ILE A 232 -40.73 -6.65 -39.86
N GLU A 233 -41.80 -6.61 -39.09
CA GLU A 233 -42.52 -5.38 -38.75
C GLU A 233 -42.55 -5.25 -37.22
N VAL A 234 -41.93 -4.20 -36.69
CA VAL A 234 -41.91 -3.92 -35.25
C VAL A 234 -41.95 -2.42 -35.00
N GLY A 235 -42.82 -1.97 -34.10
CA GLY A 235 -42.90 -0.55 -33.71
C GLY A 235 -43.19 0.42 -34.85
N GLY A 236 -43.84 -0.04 -35.93
CA GLY A 236 -44.13 0.76 -37.12
C GLY A 236 -42.98 0.87 -38.13
N VAL A 237 -41.89 0.11 -37.94
CA VAL A 237 -40.80 -0.05 -38.90
C VAL A 237 -40.95 -1.41 -39.58
N GLU A 238 -41.11 -1.40 -40.89
CA GLU A 238 -41.18 -2.59 -41.75
C GLU A 238 -39.93 -2.65 -42.64
N GLY A 239 -39.31 -3.83 -42.70
CA GLY A 239 -38.13 -4.04 -43.53
C GLY A 239 -37.40 -5.34 -43.23
N GLN A 240 -36.28 -5.55 -43.89
CA GLN A 240 -35.45 -6.75 -43.78
C GLN A 240 -34.35 -6.58 -42.73
N ILE A 241 -34.15 -7.56 -41.85
CA ILE A 241 -33.04 -7.54 -40.89
C ILE A 241 -31.71 -7.60 -41.64
N GLU A 242 -30.91 -6.55 -41.53
CA GLU A 242 -29.57 -6.50 -42.11
C GLU A 242 -28.50 -7.03 -41.15
N GLU A 243 -28.58 -6.67 -39.87
CA GLU A 243 -27.60 -7.08 -38.86
C GLU A 243 -28.23 -7.18 -37.46
N ILE A 244 -27.93 -8.25 -36.72
CA ILE A 244 -28.28 -8.38 -35.29
C ILE A 244 -27.05 -8.11 -34.42
N GLY A 245 -26.82 -6.83 -34.12
CA GLY A 245 -25.73 -6.37 -33.27
C GLY A 245 -25.93 -6.68 -31.78
N THR A 246 -24.91 -6.39 -30.96
CA THR A 246 -24.92 -6.74 -29.52
C THR A 246 -25.96 -5.94 -28.74
N VAL A 247 -26.13 -4.65 -29.05
CA VAL A 247 -27.07 -3.75 -28.33
C VAL A 247 -28.25 -3.31 -29.20
N LYS A 248 -28.11 -3.40 -30.52
CA LYS A 248 -29.10 -2.95 -31.50
C LYS A 248 -29.13 -3.88 -32.70
N THR A 249 -30.27 -3.95 -33.35
CA THR A 249 -30.51 -4.64 -34.62
C THR A 249 -30.76 -3.60 -35.70
N THR A 250 -30.14 -3.76 -36.86
CA THR A 250 -30.30 -2.87 -38.02
C THR A 250 -31.27 -3.50 -39.01
N VAL A 251 -32.25 -2.72 -39.45
CA VAL A 251 -33.28 -3.13 -40.41
C VAL A 251 -33.18 -2.21 -41.63
N LEU A 252 -33.17 -2.79 -42.83
CA LEU A 252 -33.25 -2.08 -44.10
C LEU A 252 -34.72 -1.97 -44.51
N THR A 253 -35.23 -0.75 -44.58
CA THR A 253 -36.62 -0.49 -45.00
C THR A 253 -36.77 -0.60 -46.52
N ASP A 254 -38.00 -0.74 -47.00
CA ASP A 254 -38.32 -0.75 -48.43
C ASP A 254 -37.94 0.56 -49.15
N SER A 255 -37.83 1.66 -48.40
CA SER A 255 -37.34 2.95 -48.91
C SER A 255 -35.81 3.00 -49.08
N GLY A 256 -35.09 1.94 -48.67
CA GLY A 256 -33.63 1.84 -48.70
C GLY A 256 -32.93 2.50 -47.51
N GLU A 257 -33.63 2.80 -46.42
CA GLU A 257 -33.06 3.43 -45.22
C GLU A 257 -32.64 2.38 -44.19
N LEU A 258 -31.50 2.60 -43.53
CA LEU A 258 -31.03 1.75 -42.44
C LEU A 258 -31.51 2.29 -41.09
N VAL A 259 -32.43 1.57 -40.47
CA VAL A 259 -33.01 1.91 -39.17
C VAL A 259 -32.41 1.05 -38.08
N SER A 260 -31.83 1.68 -37.05
CA SER A 260 -31.28 1.00 -35.87
C SER A 260 -32.34 0.89 -34.77
N LEU A 261 -32.71 -0.33 -34.41
CA LEU A 261 -33.67 -0.65 -33.34
C LEU A 261 -32.95 -1.22 -32.13
N SER A 262 -33.36 -0.82 -30.92
CA SER A 262 -32.85 -1.47 -29.70
C SER A 262 -33.29 -2.92 -29.65
N ASN A 263 -32.39 -3.83 -29.29
CA ASN A 263 -32.70 -5.27 -29.18
C ASN A 263 -33.85 -5.55 -28.21
N ARG A 264 -34.05 -4.67 -27.22
CA ARG A 264 -35.15 -4.76 -26.27
C ARG A 264 -36.52 -4.61 -26.93
N VAL A 265 -36.64 -3.77 -27.96
CA VAL A 265 -37.90 -3.52 -28.68
C VAL A 265 -38.39 -4.79 -29.38
N LEU A 266 -37.46 -5.59 -29.92
CA LEU A 266 -37.75 -6.86 -30.59
C LEU A 266 -38.24 -7.96 -29.64
N LEU A 267 -38.05 -7.81 -28.32
CA LEU A 267 -38.53 -8.76 -27.32
C LEU A 267 -39.79 -8.28 -26.59
N GLU A 268 -39.92 -6.97 -26.38
CA GLU A 268 -41.02 -6.40 -25.60
C GLU A 268 -42.24 -6.04 -26.45
N GLN A 269 -42.08 -5.85 -27.75
CA GLN A 269 -43.17 -5.52 -28.66
C GLN A 269 -43.56 -6.72 -29.52
N ARG A 270 -44.78 -6.67 -30.06
CA ARG A 270 -45.24 -7.65 -31.04
C ARG A 270 -44.46 -7.46 -32.34
N VAL A 271 -43.69 -8.48 -32.71
CA VAL A 271 -43.00 -8.55 -34.00
C VAL A 271 -43.82 -9.43 -34.93
N SER A 272 -44.20 -8.90 -36.09
CA SER A 272 -44.69 -9.72 -37.20
C SER A 272 -43.49 -10.11 -38.05
N SER A 273 -43.42 -11.37 -38.46
CA SER A 273 -42.35 -11.84 -39.35
C SER A 273 -42.91 -12.79 -40.40
N ARG A 274 -42.41 -12.65 -41.63
CA ARG A 274 -42.82 -13.43 -42.81
C ARG A 274 -41.61 -14.05 -43.49
#